data_AF-A0AAD8E7C5-F1
#
_entry.id   AF-A0AAD8E7C5-F1
#
_cell.length_a   1.000
_cell.length_b   1.000
_cell.length_c   1.000
_cell.angle_alpha   90.00
_cell.angle_beta   90.00
_cell.angle_gamma   90.00
#
_symmetry.space_group_name_H-M   'P 1'
#
loop_
_entity.id
_entity.type
_entity.pdbx_description
1 polymer ?
#
loop_
_entity_poly.entity_id
_entity_poly.type
_entity_poly.pdbx_seq_one_letter_code
_entity_poly.pdbx_strand_id
1 'polypeptide(L)'
;NYESTEKYEEFFSFNVFLLKLAGLYPLKNPRPLAKIVYNIYSALFFIIISSGILTLGIATVNLSSNLILCVETVVFFSGVVIGLADNVFFLFKKNEMIEIMKKMENDFISTMKPKYYHIATDAQKSFVKFGLMKGALGITLALSSVIYPLSSINDELIDPDDPLKVESWKRVPFAAWIPGIDVNEISGRLITISYDTCLTASVLMQAVSVDLTFLAMVNQMSAQFQYIIALFDNMEEEHKEWKMKVKGTFNKEHGGLQVFQDNDDEDEEDGKWYENYLKECIKRHQVVLE
;
A
#
# COMPACT_ATOMS: atom_id res chain seq x y z
N ASN A 1 -19.79 -17.34 -20.93
CA ASN A 1 -18.57 -16.50 -20.90
C ASN A 1 -18.05 -16.39 -19.48
N TYR A 2 -17.12 -17.27 -19.12
CA TYR A 2 -16.46 -17.38 -17.81
C TYR A 2 -15.06 -16.73 -17.82
N GLU A 3 -14.82 -15.77 -18.72
CA GLU A 3 -13.51 -15.12 -18.91
C GLU A 3 -13.24 -13.98 -17.90
N SER A 4 -14.20 -13.61 -17.05
CA SER A 4 -14.05 -12.48 -16.12
C SER A 4 -13.49 -12.85 -14.76
N THR A 5 -13.59 -14.11 -14.34
CA THR A 5 -13.14 -14.56 -13.00
C THR A 5 -11.62 -14.75 -12.92
N GLU A 6 -10.97 -15.23 -13.99
CA GLU A 6 -9.50 -15.41 -14.01
C GLU A 6 -8.72 -14.09 -14.02
N LYS A 7 -9.29 -13.01 -14.57
CA LYS A 7 -8.62 -11.68 -14.58
C LYS A 7 -8.57 -11.00 -13.22
N TYR A 8 -9.32 -11.51 -12.24
CA TYR A 8 -9.55 -10.85 -10.96
C TYR A 8 -8.83 -11.49 -9.77
N GLU A 9 -8.25 -12.69 -9.94
CA GLU A 9 -7.37 -13.38 -8.97
C GLU A 9 -6.06 -12.62 -8.64
N GLU A 10 -5.93 -11.38 -9.13
CA GLU A 10 -4.69 -10.62 -9.08
C GLU A 10 -4.83 -9.21 -8.50
N PHE A 11 -5.91 -8.86 -7.81
CA PHE A 11 -6.02 -7.51 -7.21
C PHE A 11 -4.83 -7.22 -6.28
N PHE A 12 -4.49 -8.20 -5.45
CA PHE A 12 -3.35 -8.13 -4.54
C PHE A 12 -2.07 -8.76 -5.11
N SER A 13 -2.02 -9.23 -6.38
CA SER A 13 -0.85 -9.95 -6.92
C SER A 13 0.43 -9.12 -6.86
N PHE A 14 0.33 -7.85 -7.26
CA PHE A 14 1.44 -6.90 -7.20
C PHE A 14 1.94 -6.70 -5.77
N ASN A 15 1.02 -6.53 -4.81
CA ASN A 15 1.39 -6.36 -3.42
C ASN A 15 1.99 -7.64 -2.82
N VAL A 16 1.41 -8.80 -3.10
CA VAL A 16 1.92 -10.11 -2.69
C VAL A 16 3.32 -10.35 -3.27
N PHE A 17 3.58 -9.92 -4.51
CA PHE A 17 4.90 -9.97 -5.10
C PHE A 17 5.90 -9.11 -4.33
N LEU A 18 5.56 -7.86 -4.01
CA LEU A 18 6.41 -6.97 -3.22
C LEU A 18 6.67 -7.51 -1.81
N LEU A 19 5.64 -8.00 -1.11
CA LEU A 19 5.80 -8.63 0.21
C LEU A 19 6.66 -9.89 0.17
N LYS A 20 6.60 -10.68 -0.91
CA LYS A 20 7.49 -11.84 -1.11
C LYS A 20 8.93 -11.37 -1.26
N LEU A 21 9.16 -10.35 -2.09
CA LEU A 21 10.46 -9.74 -2.34
C LEU A 21 11.04 -9.11 -1.07
N ALA A 22 10.21 -8.50 -0.22
CA ALA A 22 10.60 -7.97 1.08
C ALA A 22 10.83 -9.05 2.17
N GLY A 23 10.62 -10.34 1.87
CA GLY A 23 10.78 -11.41 2.85
C GLY A 23 9.66 -11.52 3.90
N LEU A 24 8.52 -10.84 3.70
CA LEU A 24 7.42 -10.75 4.67
C LEU A 24 6.28 -11.76 4.38
N TYR A 25 6.04 -12.09 3.11
CA TYR A 25 4.92 -12.95 2.71
C TYR A 25 5.23 -14.46 2.86
N PRO A 26 4.32 -15.27 3.43
CA PRO A 26 4.55 -16.72 3.53
C PRO A 26 4.47 -17.37 2.14
N LEU A 27 5.44 -18.22 1.81
CA LEU A 27 5.37 -19.02 0.59
C LEU A 27 4.18 -19.99 0.67
N LYS A 28 3.39 -20.09 -0.40
CA LYS A 28 2.33 -21.11 -0.54
C LYS A 28 2.99 -22.44 -0.93
N ASN A 29 2.79 -23.48 -0.11
CA ASN A 29 3.28 -24.85 -0.35
C ASN A 29 4.76 -24.97 -0.79
N PRO A 30 5.73 -24.33 -0.11
CA PRO A 30 7.12 -24.41 -0.50
C PRO A 30 7.69 -25.81 -0.25
N ARG A 31 8.59 -26.24 -1.13
CA ARG A 31 9.50 -27.37 -0.81
C ARG A 31 10.27 -27.04 0.48
N PRO A 32 10.63 -28.04 1.32
CA PRO A 32 11.29 -27.79 2.61
C PRO A 32 12.53 -26.90 2.51
N LEU A 33 13.37 -27.12 1.51
CA LEU A 33 14.56 -26.30 1.26
C LEU A 33 14.22 -24.84 0.90
N ALA A 34 13.23 -24.62 0.05
CA ALA A 34 12.80 -23.28 -0.32
C ALA A 34 12.27 -22.49 0.88
N LYS A 35 11.57 -23.18 1.81
CA LYS A 35 11.11 -22.57 3.07
C LYS A 35 12.29 -22.13 3.95
N ILE A 36 13.33 -22.96 4.07
CA ILE A 36 14.52 -22.63 4.86
C ILE A 36 15.25 -21.43 4.26
N VAL A 37 15.51 -21.45 2.94
CA VAL A 37 16.18 -20.34 2.24
C VAL A 37 15.39 -19.04 2.41
N TYR A 38 14.07 -19.09 2.27
CA TYR A 38 13.21 -17.92 2.46
C TYR A 38 13.24 -17.38 3.90
N ASN A 39 13.27 -18.26 4.90
CA ASN A 39 13.38 -17.85 6.29
C ASN A 39 14.75 -17.23 6.60
N ILE A 40 15.84 -17.78 6.05
CA ILE A 40 17.19 -17.20 6.18
C ILE A 40 17.21 -15.82 5.52
N TYR A 41 16.64 -15.71 4.32
CA TYR A 41 16.54 -14.44 3.60
C TYR A 41 15.77 -13.37 4.41
N SER A 42 14.60 -13.73 4.96
CA SER A 42 13.83 -12.85 5.84
C SER A 42 14.62 -12.47 7.11
N ALA A 43 15.31 -13.43 7.73
CA ALA A 43 16.14 -13.16 8.91
C ALA A 43 17.32 -12.23 8.60
N LEU A 44 17.96 -12.35 7.44
CA LEU A 44 19.05 -11.46 7.02
C LEU A 44 18.60 -10.01 6.95
N PHE A 45 17.39 -9.74 6.45
CA PHE A 45 16.83 -8.40 6.46
C PHE A 45 16.67 -7.82 7.87
N PHE A 46 16.15 -8.61 8.81
CA PHE A 46 16.05 -8.20 10.21
C PHE A 46 17.42 -7.95 10.83
N ILE A 47 18.41 -8.76 10.52
CA ILE A 47 19.79 -8.59 10.99
C ILE A 47 20.38 -7.28 10.46
N ILE A 48 20.23 -6.98 9.17
CA ILE A 48 20.73 -5.74 8.54
C ILE A 48 20.07 -4.51 9.17
N ILE A 49 18.75 -4.52 9.37
CA ILE A 49 18.04 -3.38 9.97
C ILE A 49 18.44 -3.22 11.44
N SER A 50 18.55 -4.32 12.19
CA SER A 50 18.97 -4.29 13.60
C SER A 50 20.40 -3.79 13.75
N SER A 51 21.32 -4.21 12.87
CA SER A 51 22.67 -3.67 12.86
C SER A 51 22.65 -2.19 12.51
N GLY A 52 21.81 -1.76 11.57
CA GLY A 52 21.63 -0.35 11.20
C GLY A 52 21.26 0.52 12.40
N ILE A 53 20.29 0.08 13.20
CA ILE A 53 19.88 0.77 14.44
C ILE A 53 21.05 0.89 15.42
N LEU A 54 21.81 -0.19 15.62
CA LEU A 54 22.97 -0.15 16.51
C LEU A 54 24.06 0.80 16.00
N THR A 55 24.43 0.70 14.71
CA THR A 55 25.50 1.52 14.11
C THR A 55 25.15 3.00 14.10
N LEU A 56 23.89 3.34 13.81
CA LEU A 56 23.40 4.74 13.79
C LEU A 56 23.18 5.28 15.20
N GLY A 57 22.70 4.45 16.14
CA GLY A 57 22.51 4.84 17.53
C GLY A 57 23.84 5.19 18.20
N ILE A 58 24.88 4.36 17.99
CA ILE A 58 26.23 4.65 18.50
C ILE A 58 26.80 5.90 17.82
N ALA A 59 26.64 6.05 16.50
CA ALA A 59 27.10 7.22 15.79
C ALA A 59 26.47 8.52 16.30
N THR A 60 25.17 8.51 16.59
CA THR A 60 24.44 9.65 17.15
C THR A 60 25.05 10.11 18.48
N VAL A 61 25.41 9.18 19.36
CA VAL A 61 26.05 9.49 20.65
C VAL A 61 27.44 10.10 20.42
N ASN A 62 28.24 9.51 19.54
CA ASN A 62 29.60 9.95 19.24
C ASN A 62 29.65 11.33 18.56
N LEU A 63 28.62 11.66 17.78
CA LEU A 63 28.50 12.93 17.05
C LEU A 63 27.79 14.02 17.84
N SER A 64 27.46 13.81 19.11
CA SER A 64 26.74 14.78 19.94
C SER A 64 27.43 16.16 20.03
N SER A 65 28.74 16.24 19.79
CA SER A 65 29.49 17.51 19.72
C SER A 65 29.28 18.28 18.42
N ASN A 66 28.86 17.63 17.33
CA ASN A 66 28.56 18.25 16.05
C ASN A 66 27.05 18.19 15.78
N LEU A 67 26.34 19.24 16.17
CA LEU A 67 24.88 19.30 16.10
C LEU A 67 24.31 19.07 14.69
N ILE A 68 24.98 19.56 13.64
CA ILE A 68 24.47 19.43 12.26
C ILE A 68 24.45 17.96 11.85
N LEU A 69 25.59 17.26 11.98
CA LEU A 69 25.67 15.84 11.67
C LEU A 69 24.79 14.98 12.58
N CYS A 70 24.70 15.35 13.86
CA CYS A 70 23.87 14.65 14.81
C CYS A 70 22.40 14.68 14.35
N VAL A 71 21.88 15.84 13.95
CA VAL A 71 20.52 15.98 13.43
C VAL A 71 20.32 15.15 12.17
N GLU A 72 21.23 15.20 11.20
CA GLU A 72 21.15 14.39 9.97
C GLU A 72 21.13 12.89 10.27
N THR A 73 22.00 12.44 11.18
CA THR A 73 22.08 11.04 11.62
C THR A 73 20.79 10.63 12.36
N VAL A 74 20.23 11.50 13.20
CA VAL A 74 18.97 11.25 13.92
C VAL A 74 17.79 11.12 12.95
N VAL A 75 17.73 11.95 11.91
CA VAL A 75 16.67 11.84 10.88
C VAL A 75 16.76 10.49 10.19
N PHE A 76 17.95 10.07 9.76
CA PHE A 76 18.12 8.76 9.13
C PHE A 76 17.82 7.61 10.10
N PHE A 77 18.33 7.68 11.33
CA PHE A 77 18.05 6.73 12.40
C PHE A 77 16.55 6.58 12.65
N SER A 78 15.81 7.70 12.71
CA SER A 78 14.35 7.68 12.89
C SER A 78 13.64 6.95 11.76
N GLY A 79 14.08 7.12 10.51
CA GLY A 79 13.55 6.40 9.36
C GLY A 79 13.77 4.89 9.46
N VAL A 80 14.96 4.46 9.90
CA VAL A 80 15.26 3.03 10.12
C VAL A 80 14.40 2.44 11.25
N VAL A 81 14.21 3.19 12.34
CA VAL A 81 13.37 2.78 13.48
C VAL A 81 11.91 2.65 13.08
N ILE A 82 11.36 3.62 12.34
CA ILE A 82 9.99 3.57 11.81
C ILE A 82 9.83 2.36 10.89
N GLY A 83 10.77 2.18 9.94
CA GLY A 83 10.77 1.03 9.07
C GLY A 83 10.79 -0.30 9.83
N LEU A 84 11.62 -0.43 10.88
CA LEU A 84 11.60 -1.64 11.71
C LEU A 84 10.25 -1.82 12.42
N ALA A 85 9.69 -0.75 12.99
CA ALA A 85 8.42 -0.81 13.69
C ALA A 85 7.28 -1.29 12.78
N ASP A 86 7.20 -0.76 11.55
CA ASP A 86 6.21 -1.18 10.55
C ASP A 86 6.35 -2.65 10.18
N ASN A 87 7.59 -3.13 10.01
CA ASN A 87 7.86 -4.53 9.72
C ASN A 87 7.48 -5.46 10.86
N VAL A 88 7.84 -5.09 12.09
CA VAL A 88 7.50 -5.84 13.29
C VAL A 88 5.98 -5.88 13.45
N PHE A 89 5.29 -4.74 13.28
CA PHE A 89 3.84 -4.67 13.30
C PHE A 89 3.21 -5.59 12.26
N PHE A 90 3.68 -5.49 11.01
CA PHE A 90 3.20 -6.34 9.93
C PHE A 90 3.43 -7.82 10.24
N LEU A 91 4.60 -8.22 10.76
CA LEU A 91 4.87 -9.61 11.13
C LEU A 91 3.93 -10.13 12.22
N PHE A 92 3.65 -9.33 13.26
CA PHE A 92 2.72 -9.71 14.32
C PHE A 92 1.29 -9.88 13.79
N LYS A 93 0.88 -9.03 12.85
CA LYS A 93 -0.47 -8.99 12.28
C LYS A 93 -0.61 -9.69 10.94
N LYS A 94 0.44 -10.34 10.47
CA LYS A 94 0.56 -10.92 9.13
C LYS A 94 -0.57 -11.89 8.80
N ASN A 95 -0.90 -12.81 9.69
CA ASN A 95 -1.95 -13.80 9.43
C ASN A 95 -3.32 -13.13 9.31
N GLU A 96 -3.63 -12.20 10.21
CA GLU A 96 -4.87 -11.42 10.21
C GLU A 96 -4.97 -10.58 8.93
N MET A 97 -3.90 -9.87 8.54
CA MET A 97 -3.87 -9.08 7.30
C MET A 97 -4.05 -9.92 6.04
N ILE A 98 -3.37 -11.07 5.96
CA ILE A 98 -3.52 -12.00 4.82
C ILE A 98 -4.95 -12.55 4.76
N GLU A 99 -5.56 -12.85 5.90
CA GLU A 99 -6.95 -13.29 5.96
C GLU A 99 -7.91 -12.20 5.47
N ILE A 100 -7.72 -10.95 5.92
CA ILE A 100 -8.50 -9.79 5.46
C ILE A 100 -8.36 -9.61 3.96
N MET A 101 -7.14 -9.63 3.41
CA MET A 101 -6.90 -9.54 1.97
C MET A 101 -7.66 -10.63 1.20
N LYS A 102 -7.62 -11.88 1.69
CA LYS A 102 -8.35 -12.99 1.06
C LYS A 102 -9.86 -12.83 1.11
N LYS A 103 -10.41 -12.37 2.24
CA LYS A 103 -11.85 -12.09 2.38
C LYS A 103 -12.28 -10.97 1.45
N MET A 104 -11.53 -9.88 1.41
CA MET A 104 -11.79 -8.74 0.52
C MET A 104 -11.70 -9.08 -0.96
N GLU A 105 -10.87 -10.04 -1.34
CA GLU A 105 -10.74 -10.52 -2.71
C GLU A 105 -11.89 -11.48 -3.05
N ASN A 106 -12.02 -12.58 -2.29
CA ASN A 106 -12.97 -13.64 -2.61
C ASN A 106 -14.43 -13.18 -2.48
N ASP A 107 -14.79 -12.58 -1.34
CA ASP A 107 -16.20 -12.33 -1.01
C ASP A 107 -16.77 -11.17 -1.82
N PHE A 108 -15.96 -10.14 -2.09
CA PHE A 108 -16.41 -8.99 -2.86
C PHE A 108 -16.52 -9.31 -4.36
N ILE A 109 -15.52 -10.00 -4.92
CA ILE A 109 -15.50 -10.26 -6.35
C ILE A 109 -16.60 -11.27 -6.71
N SER A 110 -16.85 -12.28 -5.86
CA SER A 110 -17.89 -13.29 -6.13
C SER A 110 -19.31 -12.71 -6.06
N THR A 111 -19.53 -11.65 -5.28
CA THR A 111 -20.86 -11.03 -5.09
C THR A 111 -21.10 -9.85 -6.03
N MET A 112 -20.08 -9.37 -6.75
CA MET A 112 -20.19 -8.21 -7.63
C MET A 112 -20.93 -8.56 -8.93
N LYS A 113 -21.99 -7.81 -9.25
CA LYS A 113 -22.69 -7.97 -10.53
C LYS A 113 -21.77 -7.57 -11.70
N PRO A 114 -21.78 -8.29 -12.85
CA PRO A 114 -20.84 -8.03 -13.94
C PRO A 114 -20.84 -6.62 -14.51
N LYS A 115 -21.97 -5.91 -14.44
CA LYS A 115 -22.11 -4.49 -14.84
C LYS A 115 -21.11 -3.58 -14.11
N TYR A 116 -20.74 -3.90 -12.87
CA TYR A 116 -19.93 -3.04 -12.01
C TYR A 116 -18.46 -3.46 -11.89
N TYR A 117 -18.03 -4.51 -12.61
CA TYR A 117 -16.63 -4.95 -12.60
C TYR A 117 -15.64 -3.85 -13.00
N HIS A 118 -16.07 -2.80 -13.71
CA HIS A 118 -15.19 -1.69 -14.04
C HIS A 118 -14.68 -0.95 -12.79
N ILE A 119 -15.50 -0.80 -11.74
CA ILE A 119 -15.16 -0.10 -10.49
C ILE A 119 -13.93 -0.72 -9.84
N ALA A 120 -13.96 -2.04 -9.65
CA ALA A 120 -12.85 -2.73 -9.01
C ALA A 120 -11.59 -2.80 -9.91
N THR A 121 -11.74 -2.84 -11.24
CA THR A 121 -10.59 -2.78 -12.15
C THR A 121 -9.93 -1.40 -12.15
N ASP A 122 -10.71 -0.33 -12.03
CA ASP A 122 -10.19 1.03 -12.01
C ASP A 122 -9.52 1.36 -10.68
N ALA A 123 -10.05 0.81 -9.58
CA ALA A 123 -9.37 0.79 -8.29
C ALA A 123 -8.02 0.06 -8.40
N GLN A 124 -7.97 -1.14 -8.99
CA GLN A 124 -6.73 -1.91 -9.14
C GLN A 124 -5.69 -1.14 -9.98
N LYS A 125 -6.09 -0.57 -11.13
CA LYS A 125 -5.20 0.23 -11.97
C LYS A 125 -4.64 1.44 -11.23
N SER A 126 -5.48 2.12 -10.46
CA SER A 126 -5.07 3.29 -9.66
C SER A 126 -4.06 2.88 -8.59
N PHE A 127 -4.30 1.76 -7.91
CA PHE A 127 -3.37 1.19 -6.94
C PHE A 127 -2.03 0.81 -7.57
N VAL A 128 -2.02 0.07 -8.69
CA VAL A 128 -0.79 -0.34 -9.38
C VAL A 128 0.00 0.89 -9.85
N LYS A 129 -0.68 1.89 -10.42
CA LYS A 129 -0.02 3.14 -10.85
C LYS A 129 0.61 3.87 -9.67
N PHE A 130 -0.09 3.96 -8.54
CA PHE A 130 0.46 4.56 -7.32
C PHE A 130 1.65 3.75 -6.78
N GLY A 131 1.54 2.43 -6.77
CA GLY A 131 2.62 1.52 -6.38
C GLY A 131 3.89 1.69 -7.23
N LEU A 132 3.74 1.80 -8.55
CA LEU A 132 4.85 2.06 -9.46
C LEU A 132 5.47 3.45 -9.21
N MET A 133 4.65 4.48 -9.00
CA MET A 133 5.15 5.82 -8.69
C MET A 133 5.92 5.85 -7.36
N LYS A 134 5.38 5.23 -6.31
CA LYS A 134 6.04 5.13 -5.00
C LYS A 134 7.34 4.30 -5.08
N GLY A 135 7.33 3.22 -5.84
CA GLY A 135 8.52 2.41 -6.11
C GLY A 135 9.60 3.21 -6.85
N ALA A 136 9.24 3.95 -7.89
CA ALA A 136 10.18 4.81 -8.63
C ALA A 136 10.78 5.92 -7.74
N LEU A 137 9.96 6.55 -6.89
CA LEU A 137 10.45 7.51 -5.89
C LEU A 137 11.41 6.84 -4.91
N GLY A 138 11.08 5.66 -4.39
CA GLY A 138 11.93 4.90 -3.50
C GLY A 138 13.29 4.55 -4.13
N ILE A 139 13.30 4.10 -5.38
CA ILE A 139 14.53 3.83 -6.14
C ILE A 139 15.34 5.11 -6.34
N THR A 140 14.70 6.22 -6.69
CA THR A 140 15.38 7.51 -6.89
C THR A 140 16.04 8.00 -5.61
N LEU A 141 15.34 7.88 -4.46
CA LEU A 141 15.89 8.20 -3.15
C LEU A 141 17.06 7.28 -2.79
N ALA A 142 16.92 5.96 -3.02
CA ALA A 142 17.99 5.00 -2.79
C ALA A 142 19.22 5.24 -3.68
N LEU A 143 19.02 5.65 -4.93
CA LEU A 143 20.14 6.01 -5.82
C LEU A 143 20.79 7.33 -5.39
N SER A 144 20.00 8.30 -4.94
CA SER A 144 20.52 9.60 -4.48
C SER A 144 21.44 9.45 -3.27
N SER A 145 21.15 8.51 -2.36
CA SER A 145 22.01 8.23 -1.21
C SER A 145 23.32 7.53 -1.58
N VAL A 146 23.45 7.01 -2.80
CA VAL A 146 24.67 6.36 -3.32
C VAL A 146 25.47 7.29 -4.23
N ILE A 147 24.79 8.00 -5.14
CA ILE A 147 25.45 8.85 -6.14
C ILE A 147 26.15 10.04 -5.48
N TYR A 148 25.53 10.66 -4.47
CA TYR A 148 26.11 11.80 -3.75
C TYR A 148 27.47 11.47 -3.13
N PRO A 149 27.60 10.42 -2.28
CA PRO A 149 28.88 10.07 -1.67
C PRO A 149 29.89 9.42 -2.63
N LEU A 150 29.45 8.79 -3.73
CA LEU A 150 30.40 8.30 -4.73
C LEU A 150 31.03 9.45 -5.52
N SER A 151 30.24 10.46 -5.87
CA SER A 151 30.75 11.67 -6.53
C SER A 151 31.80 12.38 -5.67
N SER A 152 31.57 12.47 -4.35
CA SER A 152 32.50 13.11 -3.42
C SER A 152 33.84 12.38 -3.29
N ILE A 153 33.87 11.05 -3.43
CA ILE A 153 35.10 10.26 -3.47
C ILE A 153 35.86 10.50 -4.78
N ASN A 154 35.14 10.57 -5.90
CA ASN A 154 35.75 10.76 -7.22
C ASN A 154 36.45 12.12 -7.33
N ASP A 155 35.86 13.18 -6.79
CA ASP A 155 36.47 14.51 -6.76
C ASP A 155 37.79 14.53 -5.97
N GLU A 156 37.91 13.69 -4.93
CA GLU A 156 39.11 13.60 -4.09
C GLU A 156 40.30 12.89 -4.77
N LEU A 157 40.01 11.96 -5.68
CA LEU A 157 41.00 11.26 -6.49
C LEU A 157 41.60 12.15 -7.59
N ILE A 158 40.88 13.19 -8.01
CA ILE A 158 41.26 14.06 -9.12
C ILE A 158 42.21 15.18 -8.67
N ASP A 159 42.05 15.71 -7.45
CA ASP A 159 42.91 16.76 -6.91
C ASP A 159 43.43 16.40 -5.51
N PRO A 160 44.57 15.70 -5.38
CA PRO A 160 45.12 15.24 -4.11
C PRO A 160 45.57 16.37 -3.16
N ASP A 161 45.88 17.57 -3.66
CA ASP A 161 46.59 18.62 -2.92
C ASP A 161 45.71 19.74 -2.32
N ASP A 162 44.38 19.66 -2.42
CA ASP A 162 43.48 20.68 -1.84
C ASP A 162 43.52 20.70 -0.28
N PRO A 163 43.97 21.79 0.36
CA PRO A 163 44.04 21.90 1.82
C PRO A 163 42.68 22.04 2.54
N LEU A 164 41.56 22.14 1.82
CA LEU A 164 40.20 22.15 2.40
C LEU A 164 39.68 20.75 2.81
N LYS A 165 40.50 19.69 2.67
CA LYS A 165 40.15 18.27 2.85
C LYS A 165 39.96 17.77 4.30
N VAL A 166 39.87 18.64 5.29
CA VAL A 166 39.99 18.26 6.71
C VAL A 166 38.79 17.48 7.28
N GLU A 167 37.69 17.32 6.54
CA GLU A 167 36.49 16.64 7.07
C GLU A 167 35.96 15.56 6.13
N SER A 168 36.75 14.50 5.95
CA SER A 168 36.40 13.23 5.27
C SER A 168 35.03 12.68 5.70
N TRP A 169 34.63 12.92 6.95
CA TRP A 169 33.36 12.53 7.54
C TRP A 169 32.14 13.30 7.00
N LYS A 170 32.31 14.48 6.39
CA LYS A 170 31.22 15.22 5.70
C LYS A 170 30.84 14.60 4.34
N ARG A 171 31.59 13.62 3.86
CA ARG A 171 31.48 13.06 2.51
C ARG A 171 30.82 11.67 2.45
N VAL A 172 30.56 11.08 3.61
CA VAL A 172 29.82 9.82 3.78
C VAL A 172 28.34 10.17 3.88
N PRO A 173 27.41 9.43 3.23
CA PRO A 173 26.01 9.86 3.15
C PRO A 173 25.36 9.94 4.54
N PHE A 174 25.83 9.10 5.46
CA PHE A 174 25.48 9.12 6.87
C PHE A 174 26.70 8.75 7.70
N ALA A 175 26.81 9.28 8.91
CA ALA A 175 27.80 8.80 9.85
C ALA A 175 27.31 7.50 10.48
N ALA A 176 27.80 6.37 9.99
CA ALA A 176 27.61 5.07 10.62
C ALA A 176 28.87 4.69 11.40
N TRP A 177 28.70 4.24 12.65
CA TRP A 177 29.79 3.65 13.41
C TRP A 177 29.91 2.17 13.03
N ILE A 178 30.98 1.79 12.32
CA ILE A 178 31.24 0.40 11.97
C ILE A 178 32.54 -0.05 12.67
N PRO A 179 32.50 -1.10 13.52
CA PRO A 179 33.66 -1.50 14.29
C PRO A 179 34.81 -1.96 13.37
N GLY A 180 36.00 -1.43 13.61
CA GLY A 180 37.22 -1.83 12.89
C GLY A 180 37.35 -1.28 11.47
N ILE A 181 36.48 -0.38 11.05
CA ILE A 181 36.57 0.29 9.74
C ILE A 181 37.02 1.73 9.94
N ASP A 182 38.14 2.10 9.31
CA ASP A 182 38.57 3.50 9.22
C ASP A 182 37.93 4.15 7.98
N VAL A 183 37.01 5.09 8.23
CA VAL A 183 36.33 5.87 7.18
C VAL A 183 37.24 6.89 6.49
N ASN A 184 38.47 7.09 6.97
CA ASN A 184 39.45 7.92 6.26
C ASN A 184 40.10 7.15 5.10
N GLU A 185 40.16 5.83 5.18
CA GLU A 185 40.64 4.99 4.08
C GLU A 185 39.58 4.87 2.98
N ILE A 186 40.02 4.83 1.72
CA ILE A 186 39.12 4.66 0.55
C ILE A 186 38.35 3.34 0.66
N SER A 187 39.02 2.26 1.07
CA SER A 187 38.43 0.94 1.34
C SER A 187 37.31 1.02 2.38
N GLY A 188 37.56 1.69 3.51
CA GLY A 188 36.56 1.84 4.57
C GLY A 188 35.35 2.67 4.14
N ARG A 189 35.56 3.72 3.33
CA ARG A 189 34.46 4.49 2.73
C ARG A 189 33.59 3.65 1.81
N LEU A 190 34.19 2.87 0.92
CA LEU A 190 33.45 2.00 0.01
C LEU A 190 32.63 0.93 0.75
N ILE A 191 33.17 0.35 1.82
CA ILE A 191 32.45 -0.60 2.67
C ILE A 191 31.26 0.10 3.35
N THR A 192 31.47 1.31 3.88
CA THR A 192 30.42 2.09 4.55
C THR A 192 29.30 2.46 3.59
N ILE A 193 29.63 2.97 2.39
CA ILE A 193 28.64 3.28 1.34
C ILE A 193 27.86 2.03 0.95
N SER A 194 28.55 0.89 0.77
CA SER A 194 27.88 -0.37 0.43
C SER A 194 26.91 -0.82 1.51
N TYR A 195 27.33 -0.73 2.78
CA TYR A 195 26.50 -1.04 3.93
C TYR A 195 25.26 -0.14 4.01
N ASP A 196 25.44 1.18 3.90
CA ASP A 196 24.35 2.15 3.93
C ASP A 196 23.39 1.96 2.76
N THR A 197 23.90 1.60 1.58
CA THR A 197 23.09 1.25 0.41
C THR A 197 22.22 0.04 0.70
N CYS A 198 22.81 -1.04 1.23
CA CYS A 198 22.09 -2.26 1.59
C CYS A 198 21.05 -1.99 2.68
N LEU A 199 21.39 -1.19 3.70
CA LEU A 199 20.48 -0.81 4.77
C LEU A 199 19.30 0.02 4.23
N THR A 200 19.59 1.06 3.45
CA THR A 200 18.57 1.95 2.86
C THR A 200 17.65 1.17 1.92
N ALA A 201 18.19 0.34 1.03
CA ALA A 201 17.41 -0.50 0.13
C ALA A 201 16.51 -1.48 0.90
N SER A 202 17.04 -2.08 1.97
CA SER A 202 16.29 -3.01 2.82
C SER A 202 15.11 -2.33 3.51
N VAL A 203 15.35 -1.18 4.15
CA VAL A 203 14.33 -0.39 4.84
C VAL A 203 13.26 0.09 3.86
N LEU A 204 13.66 0.68 2.72
CA LEU A 204 12.72 1.19 1.72
C LEU A 204 11.88 0.08 1.10
N MET A 205 12.49 -1.04 0.72
CA MET A 205 11.77 -2.18 0.12
C MET A 205 10.69 -2.70 1.06
N GLN A 206 11.02 -2.83 2.34
CA GLN A 206 10.09 -3.29 3.36
C GLN A 206 8.99 -2.27 3.65
N ALA A 207 9.34 -1.01 3.93
CA ALA A 207 8.39 0.06 4.21
C ALA A 207 7.39 0.26 3.05
N VAL A 208 7.89 0.30 1.81
CA VAL A 208 7.05 0.42 0.60
C VAL A 208 6.09 -0.77 0.49
N SER A 209 6.54 -1.99 0.77
CA SER A 209 5.69 -3.19 0.68
C SER A 209 4.58 -3.19 1.73
N VAL A 210 4.89 -2.82 2.97
CA VAL A 210 3.91 -2.74 4.06
C VAL A 210 2.90 -1.62 3.78
N ASP A 211 3.36 -0.43 3.42
CA ASP A 211 2.49 0.70 3.11
C ASP A 211 1.55 0.41 1.93
N LEU A 212 2.07 -0.22 0.87
CA LEU A 212 1.25 -0.61 -0.28
C LEU A 212 0.24 -1.68 0.09
N THR A 213 0.51 -2.49 1.11
CA THR A 213 -0.47 -3.44 1.63
C THR A 213 -1.65 -2.74 2.28
N PHE A 214 -1.40 -1.76 3.15
CA PHE A 214 -2.47 -0.96 3.74
C PHE A 214 -3.22 -0.17 2.68
N LEU A 215 -2.51 0.46 1.75
CA LEU A 215 -3.13 1.22 0.67
C LEU A 215 -4.00 0.33 -0.22
N ALA A 216 -3.56 -0.89 -0.54
CA ALA A 216 -4.34 -1.83 -1.31
C ALA A 216 -5.66 -2.18 -0.59
N MET A 217 -5.60 -2.42 0.73
CA MET A 217 -6.80 -2.69 1.53
C MET A 217 -7.75 -1.49 1.55
N VAL A 218 -7.25 -0.27 1.79
CA VAL A 218 -8.08 0.94 1.80
C VAL A 218 -8.70 1.21 0.43
N ASN A 219 -7.93 1.02 -0.64
CA ASN A 219 -8.42 1.20 -2.00
C ASN A 219 -9.49 0.15 -2.36
N GLN A 220 -9.34 -1.09 -1.89
CA GLN A 220 -10.37 -2.12 -2.03
C GLN A 220 -11.63 -1.80 -1.23
N MET A 221 -11.51 -1.32 0.01
CA MET A 221 -12.66 -0.83 0.79
C MET A 221 -13.37 0.32 0.06
N SER A 222 -12.61 1.25 -0.54
CA SER A 222 -13.18 2.35 -1.31
C SER A 222 -13.96 1.84 -2.53
N ALA A 223 -13.43 0.86 -3.25
CA ALA A 223 -14.13 0.22 -4.37
C ALA A 223 -15.43 -0.48 -3.91
N GLN A 224 -15.42 -1.12 -2.73
CA GLN A 224 -16.61 -1.71 -2.13
C GLN A 224 -17.69 -0.65 -1.83
N PHE A 225 -17.31 0.49 -1.26
CA PHE A 225 -18.25 1.58 -1.02
C PHE A 225 -18.79 2.18 -2.31
N GLN A 226 -17.96 2.37 -3.34
CA GLN A 226 -18.41 2.86 -4.65
C GLN A 226 -19.38 1.89 -5.32
N TYR A 227 -19.16 0.58 -5.18
CA TYR A 227 -20.09 -0.43 -5.66
C TYR A 227 -21.45 -0.33 -4.95
N ILE A 228 -21.45 -0.16 -3.63
CA ILE A 228 -22.69 0.01 -2.84
C ILE A 228 -23.45 1.27 -3.29
N ILE A 229 -22.76 2.40 -3.50
CA ILE A 229 -23.37 3.64 -4.01
C ILE A 229 -23.99 3.38 -5.39
N ALA A 230 -23.25 2.75 -6.30
CA ALA A 230 -23.73 2.46 -7.65
C ALA A 230 -24.90 1.44 -7.68
N LEU A 231 -25.04 0.59 -6.65
CA LEU A 231 -26.21 -0.24 -6.45
C LEU A 231 -27.41 0.60 -5.98
N PHE A 232 -27.22 1.52 -5.04
CA PHE A 232 -28.28 2.42 -4.57
C PHE A 232 -28.80 3.31 -5.70
N ASP A 233 -27.91 3.90 -6.50
CA ASP A 233 -28.30 4.74 -7.64
C ASP A 233 -29.15 3.95 -8.65
N ASN A 234 -28.75 2.71 -8.96
CA ASN A 234 -29.49 1.86 -9.88
C ASN A 234 -30.85 1.42 -9.30
N MET A 235 -30.95 1.20 -7.98
CA MET A 235 -32.25 0.94 -7.33
C MET A 235 -33.16 2.17 -7.39
N GLU A 236 -32.63 3.38 -7.25
CA GLU A 236 -33.40 4.61 -7.38
C GLU A 236 -33.89 4.84 -8.82
N GLU A 237 -33.06 4.56 -9.82
CA GLU A 237 -33.42 4.62 -11.23
C GLU A 237 -34.52 3.59 -11.56
N GLU A 238 -34.37 2.33 -11.14
CA GLU A 238 -35.38 1.29 -11.33
C GLU A 238 -36.71 1.66 -10.66
N HIS A 239 -36.66 2.26 -9.46
CA HIS A 239 -37.83 2.77 -8.75
C HIS A 239 -38.53 3.89 -9.51
N LYS A 240 -37.78 4.88 -10.04
CA LYS A 240 -38.32 5.98 -10.86
C LYS A 240 -38.97 5.46 -12.14
N GLU A 241 -38.33 4.52 -12.84
CA GLU A 241 -38.90 3.90 -14.04
C GLU A 241 -40.19 3.12 -13.74
N TRP A 242 -40.23 2.39 -12.64
CA TRP A 242 -41.43 1.65 -12.23
C TRP A 242 -42.58 2.60 -11.88
N LYS A 243 -42.33 3.65 -11.08
CA LYS A 243 -43.34 4.68 -10.78
C LYS A 243 -43.90 5.31 -12.07
N MET A 244 -43.06 5.59 -13.07
CA MET A 244 -43.52 6.11 -14.38
C MET A 244 -44.36 5.09 -15.15
N LYS A 245 -43.96 3.82 -15.19
CA LYS A 245 -44.72 2.75 -15.87
C LYS A 245 -46.09 2.53 -15.23
N VAL A 246 -46.18 2.49 -13.90
CA VAL A 246 -47.46 2.31 -13.19
C VAL A 246 -48.40 3.49 -13.47
N LYS A 247 -47.92 4.74 -13.33
CA LYS A 247 -48.72 5.94 -13.67
C LYS A 247 -49.18 5.94 -15.14
N GLY A 248 -48.31 5.52 -16.07
CA GLY A 248 -48.65 5.43 -17.50
C GLY A 248 -49.67 4.34 -17.84
N THR A 249 -49.69 3.23 -17.10
CA THR A 249 -50.62 2.11 -17.31
C THR A 249 -52.00 2.45 -16.73
N PHE A 250 -52.05 3.06 -15.55
CA PHE A 250 -53.29 3.55 -14.93
C PHE A 250 -54.00 4.60 -15.81
N ASN A 251 -53.27 5.54 -16.40
CA ASN A 251 -53.84 6.54 -17.30
C ASN A 251 -54.38 5.96 -18.63
N LYS A 252 -53.86 4.80 -19.07
CA LYS A 252 -54.35 4.10 -20.26
C LYS A 252 -55.61 3.28 -19.99
N GLU A 253 -55.71 2.65 -18.83
CA GLU A 253 -56.86 1.81 -18.47
C GLU A 253 -58.08 2.61 -18.00
N HIS A 254 -57.90 3.83 -17.51
CA HIS A 254 -58.99 4.70 -17.06
C HIS A 254 -59.40 5.81 -18.04
N GLY A 255 -59.06 5.68 -19.32
CA GLY A 255 -59.74 6.40 -20.40
C GLY A 255 -59.90 7.90 -20.16
N GLY A 256 -58.81 8.62 -20.00
CA GLY A 256 -58.80 10.09 -20.16
C GLY A 256 -59.57 10.92 -19.14
N LEU A 257 -59.93 10.37 -17.97
CA LEU A 257 -60.35 11.23 -16.85
C LEU A 257 -59.10 11.74 -16.12
N GLN A 258 -58.76 13.01 -16.34
CA GLN A 258 -57.77 13.75 -15.53
C GLN A 258 -58.27 13.82 -14.08
N VAL A 259 -57.97 12.78 -13.28
CA VAL A 259 -58.14 12.79 -11.83
C VAL A 259 -56.79 12.48 -11.21
N PHE A 260 -55.84 13.36 -11.44
CA PHE A 260 -54.78 13.61 -10.46
C PHE A 260 -54.74 15.11 -10.28
N GLN A 261 -55.64 15.56 -9.40
CA GLN A 261 -55.44 16.78 -8.67
C GLN A 261 -54.24 16.50 -7.76
N ASP A 262 -53.21 17.34 -7.83
CA ASP A 262 -52.07 17.34 -6.91
C ASP A 262 -52.60 17.52 -5.48
N ASN A 263 -52.98 16.42 -4.84
CA ASN A 263 -53.20 16.39 -3.39
C ASN A 263 -51.89 15.89 -2.80
N ASP A 264 -51.11 16.82 -2.28
CA ASP A 264 -49.87 16.62 -1.51
C ASP A 264 -50.13 15.94 -0.13
N ASP A 265 -51.15 15.07 -0.03
CA ASP A 265 -51.54 14.38 1.21
C ASP A 265 -51.13 12.88 1.20
N GLU A 266 -50.25 12.44 0.29
CA GLU A 266 -49.78 11.04 0.17
C GLU A 266 -48.54 10.70 1.03
N ASP A 267 -48.14 11.52 1.99
CA ASP A 267 -46.84 11.37 2.68
C ASP A 267 -46.76 10.19 3.69
N GLU A 268 -47.88 9.64 4.19
CA GLU A 268 -47.84 8.55 5.19
C GLU A 268 -47.96 7.12 4.61
N GLU A 269 -48.67 6.93 3.48
CA GLU A 269 -48.79 5.61 2.84
C GLU A 269 -47.61 5.29 1.93
N ASP A 270 -47.03 6.31 1.27
CA ASP A 270 -45.84 6.14 0.41
C ASP A 270 -44.60 5.78 1.25
N GLY A 271 -44.55 6.23 2.52
CA GLY A 271 -43.49 5.88 3.47
C GLY A 271 -43.48 4.40 3.86
N LYS A 272 -44.64 3.80 4.18
CA LYS A 272 -44.73 2.36 4.53
C LYS A 272 -44.49 1.44 3.35
N TRP A 273 -44.93 1.84 2.16
CA TRP A 273 -44.64 1.09 0.93
C TRP A 273 -43.14 1.18 0.61
N TYR A 274 -42.53 2.35 0.69
CA TYR A 274 -41.10 2.53 0.46
C TYR A 274 -40.25 1.77 1.50
N GLU A 275 -40.68 1.75 2.75
CA GLU A 275 -40.05 0.94 3.80
C GLU A 275 -40.16 -0.56 3.50
N ASN A 276 -41.31 -1.04 3.01
CA ASN A 276 -41.49 -2.44 2.59
C ASN A 276 -40.73 -2.77 1.31
N TYR A 277 -40.64 -1.85 0.36
CA TYR A 277 -39.83 -1.98 -0.86
C TYR A 277 -38.34 -2.02 -0.51
N LEU A 278 -37.86 -1.13 0.37
CA LEU A 278 -36.50 -1.18 0.91
C LEU A 278 -36.26 -2.48 1.66
N LYS A 279 -37.20 -2.96 2.49
CA LYS A 279 -37.10 -4.27 3.14
C LYS A 279 -37.05 -5.41 2.14
N GLU A 280 -37.83 -5.38 1.06
CA GLU A 280 -37.77 -6.39 -0.01
C GLU A 280 -36.48 -6.31 -0.81
N CYS A 281 -35.99 -5.11 -1.14
CA CYS A 281 -34.73 -4.89 -1.85
C CYS A 281 -33.54 -5.30 -0.99
N ILE A 282 -33.53 -4.93 0.29
CA ILE A 282 -32.56 -5.38 1.30
C ILE A 282 -32.65 -6.90 1.42
N LYS A 283 -33.84 -7.51 1.47
CA LYS A 283 -33.98 -8.96 1.56
C LYS A 283 -33.51 -9.68 0.29
N ARG A 284 -33.79 -9.15 -0.90
CA ARG A 284 -33.31 -9.66 -2.19
C ARG A 284 -31.79 -9.51 -2.35
N HIS A 285 -31.19 -8.48 -1.75
CA HIS A 285 -29.75 -8.25 -1.77
C HIS A 285 -29.02 -8.80 -0.53
N GLN A 286 -29.70 -9.13 0.57
CA GLN A 286 -29.17 -9.87 1.73
C GLN A 286 -28.89 -11.31 1.35
N VAL A 287 -29.73 -11.91 0.49
CA VAL A 287 -29.44 -13.22 -0.15
C VAL A 287 -28.18 -13.16 -1.02
N VAL A 288 -27.68 -11.97 -1.36
CA VAL A 288 -26.42 -11.76 -2.09
C VAL A 288 -25.24 -11.45 -1.15
N LEU A 289 -25.52 -11.18 0.14
CA LEU A 289 -24.52 -10.84 1.18
C LEU A 289 -24.31 -11.97 2.23
N GLU A 290 -25.16 -12.99 2.26
CA GLU A 290 -24.97 -14.28 2.97
C GLU A 290 -24.36 -15.34 2.05
#